data_AF-A0A1M6TJH5-F1
#
_entry.id   AF-A0A1M6TJH5-F1
#
_cell.length_a   1.000
_cell.length_b   1.000
_cell.length_c   1.000
_cell.angle_alpha   90.00
_cell.angle_beta   90.00
_cell.angle_gamma   90.00
#
_symmetry.space_group_name_H-M   'P 1'
#
loop_
_entity.id
_entity.type
_entity.pdbx_description
1 polymer ?
#
loop_
_entity_poly.entity_id
_entity_poly.type
_entity_poly.pdbx_seq_one_letter_code
_entity_poly.pdbx_strand_id
1 'polypeptide(L)'
;MMIIIIIGAFTGCSRESTSRETFGIEEFENAMKDKGYNYEIKDAEQDFLQAQRKRMIIDKTAIDIYLFRSSKKLEKEAGYISGDGCSYTNGSKSLMVSWVSFPHFYKKGSLIVQYVGEDEKIISDLTDIFGEQFAGYTQ
;
A
#
# COMPACT_ATOMS: atom_id res chain seq x y z
N MET A 1 25.00 58.94 9.96
CA MET A 1 24.08 57.98 9.32
C MET A 1 24.89 56.73 8.99
N MET A 2 24.90 55.74 9.89
CA MET A 2 25.67 54.51 9.75
C MET A 2 24.69 53.39 9.37
N ILE A 3 24.87 52.83 8.17
CA ILE A 3 23.99 51.84 7.56
C ILE A 3 24.25 50.48 8.22
N ILE A 4 23.19 49.89 8.76
CA ILE A 4 23.11 48.53 9.28
C ILE A 4 22.99 47.57 8.10
N ILE A 5 23.91 46.62 7.95
CA ILE A 5 23.77 45.49 7.00
C ILE A 5 23.59 44.22 7.83
N ILE A 6 22.33 43.79 7.95
CA ILE A 6 21.95 42.48 8.50
C ILE A 6 22.10 41.46 7.38
N ILE A 7 23.15 40.64 7.42
CA ILE A 7 23.30 39.47 6.56
C ILE A 7 22.53 38.32 7.23
N GLY A 8 21.24 38.22 6.93
CA GLY A 8 20.45 37.03 7.21
C GLY A 8 20.82 35.94 6.20
N ALA A 9 21.75 35.06 6.56
CA ALA A 9 21.97 33.83 5.81
C ALA A 9 20.78 32.91 6.06
N PHE A 10 19.84 32.90 5.12
CA PHE A 10 18.78 31.89 5.06
C PHE A 10 19.43 30.51 5.05
N THR A 11 19.14 29.73 6.10
CA THR A 11 19.31 28.29 6.13
C THR A 11 18.40 27.69 5.07
N GLY A 12 18.89 27.66 3.83
CA GLY A 12 18.34 26.80 2.79
C GLY A 12 18.63 25.36 3.19
N CYS A 13 17.77 24.76 4.00
CA CYS A 13 17.71 23.31 4.09
C CYS A 13 17.51 22.80 2.66
N SER A 14 18.54 22.13 2.15
CA SER A 14 18.46 21.34 0.93
C SER A 14 17.25 20.43 1.09
N ARG A 15 16.15 20.77 0.42
CA ARG A 15 15.03 19.84 0.25
C ARG A 15 15.61 18.71 -0.58
N GLU A 16 16.01 17.62 0.08
CA GLU A 16 16.18 16.35 -0.61
C GLU A 16 14.88 16.11 -1.37
N SER A 17 14.96 16.21 -2.69
CA SER A 17 13.88 15.85 -3.59
C SER A 17 13.79 14.33 -3.59
N THR A 18 13.23 13.76 -2.52
CA THR A 18 12.65 12.43 -2.60
C THR A 18 11.54 12.56 -3.64
N SER A 19 11.72 11.92 -4.81
CA SER A 19 10.63 11.75 -5.77
C SER A 19 9.42 11.24 -4.98
N ARG A 20 8.39 12.07 -4.81
CA ARG A 20 7.16 11.63 -4.16
C ARG A 20 6.62 10.51 -5.05
N GLU A 21 6.65 9.28 -4.56
CA GLU A 21 5.84 8.20 -5.11
C GLU A 21 4.42 8.77 -5.22
N THR A 22 3.87 8.82 -6.44
CA THR A 22 2.69 9.63 -6.74
C THR A 22 1.38 9.01 -6.25
N PHE A 23 1.44 7.80 -5.69
CA PHE A 23 0.28 7.07 -5.20
C PHE A 23 0.58 6.47 -3.82
N GLY A 24 0.00 7.07 -2.78
CA GLY A 24 0.04 6.67 -1.39
C GLY A 24 -1.37 6.44 -0.83
N ILE A 25 -1.48 6.41 0.50
CA ILE A 25 -2.73 6.05 1.18
C ILE A 25 -3.84 7.10 0.94
N GLU A 26 -3.51 8.38 0.92
CA GLU A 26 -4.49 9.45 0.66
C GLU A 26 -5.08 9.32 -0.75
N GLU A 27 -4.26 9.01 -1.76
CA GLU A 27 -4.74 8.78 -3.13
C GLU A 27 -5.61 7.52 -3.22
N PHE A 28 -5.26 6.44 -2.50
CA PHE A 28 -6.09 5.24 -2.45
C PHE A 28 -7.44 5.49 -1.76
N GLU A 29 -7.44 6.20 -0.63
CA GLU A 29 -8.63 6.61 0.10
C GLU A 29 -9.59 7.43 -0.77
N ASN A 30 -9.06 8.45 -1.46
CA ASN A 30 -9.84 9.27 -2.37
C ASN A 30 -10.42 8.44 -3.53
N ALA A 31 -9.63 7.52 -4.11
CA ALA A 31 -10.11 6.65 -5.19
C ALA A 31 -11.25 5.72 -4.74
N MET A 32 -11.17 5.15 -3.53
CA MET A 32 -12.24 4.32 -2.96
C MET A 32 -13.50 5.16 -2.68
N LYS A 33 -13.34 6.38 -2.17
CA LYS A 33 -14.46 7.29 -1.94
C LYS A 33 -15.16 7.68 -3.25
N ASP A 34 -14.40 7.97 -4.32
CA ASP A 34 -14.93 8.30 -5.64
C ASP A 34 -15.71 7.12 -6.27
N LYS A 35 -15.35 5.88 -5.90
CA LYS A 35 -16.09 4.65 -6.23
C LYS A 35 -17.34 4.41 -5.37
N GLY A 36 -17.62 5.30 -4.41
CA GLY A 36 -18.82 5.28 -3.58
C GLY A 36 -18.72 4.44 -2.30
N TYR A 37 -17.51 4.03 -1.89
CA TYR A 37 -17.34 3.28 -0.65
C TYR A 37 -17.36 4.18 0.59
N ASN A 38 -18.07 3.72 1.62
CA ASN A 38 -17.92 4.22 2.98
C ASN A 38 -17.02 3.25 3.75
N TYR A 39 -16.01 3.77 4.45
CA TYR A 39 -15.06 2.93 5.15
C TYR A 39 -14.53 3.56 6.44
N GLU A 40 -13.99 2.72 7.31
CA GLU A 40 -13.17 3.11 8.46
C GLU A 40 -11.74 2.59 8.25
N ILE A 41 -10.71 3.39 8.55
CA ILE A 41 -9.32 2.92 8.55
C ILE A 41 -8.82 2.75 9.97
N LYS A 42 -8.22 1.58 10.24
CA LYS A 42 -7.55 1.27 11.51
C LYS A 42 -6.10 0.91 11.28
N ASP A 43 -5.26 1.22 12.24
CA ASP A 43 -3.95 0.57 12.33
C ASP A 43 -4.14 -0.92 12.63
N ALA A 44 -3.31 -1.75 12.00
CA ALA A 44 -3.30 -3.18 12.23
C ALA A 44 -1.89 -3.63 12.59
N GLU A 45 -1.79 -4.68 13.40
CA GLU A 45 -0.49 -5.28 13.68
C GLU A 45 0.17 -5.78 12.39
N GLN A 46 1.48 -5.58 12.31
CA GLN A 46 2.29 -6.09 11.22
C GLN A 46 2.16 -7.63 11.17
N ASP A 47 1.96 -8.17 9.97
CA ASP A 47 1.92 -9.60 9.73
C ASP A 47 3.25 -10.10 9.13
N PHE A 48 3.19 -10.99 8.13
CA PHE A 48 4.36 -11.50 7.45
C PHE A 48 5.06 -10.49 6.52
N LEU A 49 4.35 -9.46 6.04
CA LEU A 49 4.96 -8.41 5.23
C LEU A 49 5.68 -7.40 6.13
N GLN A 50 6.91 -7.06 5.78
CA GLN A 50 7.72 -6.09 6.54
C GLN A 50 7.35 -4.65 6.18
N ALA A 51 6.12 -4.25 6.53
CA ALA A 51 5.54 -2.95 6.24
C ALA A 51 4.67 -2.45 7.41
N GLN A 52 4.40 -1.15 7.47
CA GLN A 52 3.30 -0.68 8.30
C GLN A 52 2.00 -1.18 7.68
N ARG A 53 1.10 -1.71 8.52
CA ARG A 53 -0.18 -2.23 8.06
C ARG A 53 -1.33 -1.40 8.61
N LYS A 54 -2.26 -1.08 7.73
CA LYS A 54 -3.58 -0.51 8.03
C LYS A 54 -4.65 -1.42 7.45
N ARG A 55 -5.87 -1.28 7.95
CA ARG A 55 -7.04 -2.02 7.47
C ARG A 55 -8.18 -1.05 7.18
N MET A 56 -8.62 -1.05 5.93
CA MET A 56 -9.85 -0.39 5.51
C MET A 56 -11.02 -1.36 5.69
N ILE A 57 -11.99 -0.97 6.50
CA ILE A 57 -13.18 -1.76 6.82
C ILE A 57 -14.35 -1.17 6.05
N ILE A 58 -14.95 -1.97 5.16
CA ILE A 58 -16.14 -1.65 4.37
C ILE A 58 -17.24 -2.62 4.82
N ASP A 59 -18.20 -2.14 5.59
CA ASP A 59 -19.22 -2.96 6.26
C ASP A 59 -18.63 -4.14 7.05
N LYS A 60 -18.71 -5.36 6.51
CA LYS A 60 -18.18 -6.60 7.12
C LYS A 60 -16.92 -7.12 6.42
N THR A 61 -16.44 -6.39 5.42
CA THR A 61 -15.30 -6.73 4.58
C THR A 61 -14.09 -5.89 5.00
N ALA A 62 -12.89 -6.47 4.86
CA ALA A 62 -11.64 -5.80 5.15
C ALA A 62 -10.70 -5.85 3.94
N ILE A 63 -10.02 -4.73 3.73
CA ILE A 63 -8.92 -4.59 2.78
C ILE A 63 -7.69 -4.21 3.59
N ASP A 64 -6.65 -5.02 3.53
CA ASP A 64 -5.37 -4.74 4.18
C ASP A 64 -4.50 -3.87 3.27
N ILE A 65 -3.89 -2.85 3.87
CA ILE A 65 -3.07 -1.84 3.21
C ILE A 65 -1.68 -1.88 3.83
N TYR A 66 -0.68 -2.17 3.02
CA TYR A 66 0.72 -2.23 3.42
C TYR A 66 1.46 -1.02 2.88
N LEU A 67 1.96 -0.19 3.80
CA LEU A 67 2.64 1.06 3.50
C LEU A 67 4.15 0.85 3.55
N PHE A 68 4.81 1.05 2.42
CA PHE A 68 6.25 0.91 2.29
C PHE A 68 6.94 2.27 2.28
N ARG A 69 8.16 2.31 2.83
CA ARG A 69 9.01 3.52 2.80
C ARG A 69 9.49 3.89 1.39
N SER A 70 9.44 2.95 0.44
CA SER A 70 9.82 3.16 -0.96
C SER A 70 9.28 2.04 -1.86
N SER A 71 9.10 2.36 -3.15
CA SER A 71 8.80 1.37 -4.19
C SER A 71 9.81 0.23 -4.24
N LYS A 72 11.11 0.50 -4.02
CA LYS A 72 12.14 -0.54 -3.95
C LYS A 72 11.88 -1.58 -2.84
N LYS A 73 11.45 -1.15 -1.65
CA LYS A 73 11.13 -2.08 -0.56
C LYS A 73 9.81 -2.83 -0.85
N LEU A 74 8.83 -2.13 -1.43
CA LEU A 74 7.60 -2.76 -1.92
C LEU A 74 7.89 -3.88 -2.92
N GLU A 75 8.66 -3.60 -3.97
CA GLU A 75 8.97 -4.58 -5.03
C GLU A 75 9.72 -5.78 -4.47
N LYS A 76 10.62 -5.54 -3.53
CA LYS A 76 11.31 -6.63 -2.81
C LYS A 76 10.34 -7.52 -2.04
N GLU A 77 9.42 -6.93 -1.28
CA GLU A 77 8.46 -7.70 -0.47
C GLU A 77 7.38 -8.37 -1.32
N ALA A 78 6.93 -7.73 -2.40
CA ALA A 78 6.01 -8.30 -3.38
C ALA A 78 6.62 -9.55 -4.05
N GLY A 79 7.90 -9.49 -4.42
CA GLY A 79 8.61 -10.63 -5.04
C GLY A 79 8.80 -11.85 -4.14
N TYR A 80 8.49 -11.73 -2.85
CA TYR A 80 8.48 -12.86 -1.92
C TYR A 80 7.12 -13.57 -1.84
N ILE A 81 6.06 -12.96 -2.36
CA ILE A 81 4.72 -13.56 -2.42
C ILE A 81 4.66 -14.47 -3.65
N SER A 82 4.16 -15.70 -3.48
CA SER A 82 3.94 -16.62 -4.60
C SER A 82 2.84 -16.10 -5.55
N GLY A 83 2.86 -16.54 -6.80
CA GLY A 83 1.88 -16.07 -7.80
C GLY A 83 0.42 -16.34 -7.41
N ASP A 84 0.15 -17.39 -6.64
CA ASP A 84 -1.19 -17.70 -6.11
C ASP A 84 -1.56 -16.90 -4.84
N GLY A 85 -0.63 -16.11 -4.29
CA GLY A 85 -0.84 -15.34 -3.06
C GLY A 85 -0.88 -16.17 -1.77
N CYS A 86 -0.56 -17.47 -1.82
CA CYS A 86 -0.70 -18.39 -0.69
C CYS A 86 0.62 -18.69 0.04
N SER A 87 1.75 -18.16 -0.41
CA SER A 87 3.05 -18.35 0.24
C SER A 87 3.87 -17.07 0.25
N TYR A 88 4.70 -16.91 1.28
CA TYR A 88 5.70 -15.85 1.37
C TYR A 88 7.07 -16.43 1.72
N THR A 89 8.10 -16.17 0.91
CA THR A 89 9.47 -16.66 1.15
C THR A 89 10.52 -15.58 0.90
N ASN A 90 11.21 -15.14 1.94
CA ASN A 90 12.22 -14.05 1.87
C ASN A 90 13.67 -14.49 2.13
N GLY A 91 13.97 -15.77 1.89
CA GLY A 91 15.29 -16.39 2.09
C GLY A 91 15.61 -16.73 3.55
N SER A 92 15.05 -16.01 4.53
CA SER A 92 15.18 -16.33 5.96
C SER A 92 13.92 -16.95 6.55
N LYS A 93 12.74 -16.62 6.01
CA LYS A 93 11.44 -17.16 6.40
C LYS A 93 10.73 -17.71 5.17
N SER A 94 10.06 -18.84 5.35
CA SER A 94 9.08 -19.38 4.41
C SER A 94 7.82 -19.72 5.18
N LEU A 95 6.66 -19.30 4.69
CA LEU A 95 5.36 -19.60 5.28
C LEU A 95 4.31 -19.79 4.20
N MET A 96 3.33 -20.63 4.51
CA MET A 96 2.12 -20.83 3.72
C MET A 96 0.94 -20.25 4.49
N VAL A 97 0.07 -19.52 3.80
CA VAL A 97 -1.13 -18.91 4.37
C VAL A 97 -2.36 -19.63 3.85
N SER A 98 -3.20 -20.11 4.76
CA SER A 98 -4.54 -20.58 4.44
C SER A 98 -5.52 -19.44 4.65
N TRP A 99 -6.02 -18.88 3.56
CA TRP A 99 -6.98 -17.79 3.58
C TRP A 99 -8.41 -18.30 3.83
N VAL A 100 -9.27 -17.41 4.35
CA VAL A 100 -10.71 -17.72 4.56
C VAL A 100 -11.53 -17.67 3.27
N SER A 101 -10.99 -17.05 2.21
CA SER A 101 -11.51 -16.97 0.84
C SER A 101 -10.33 -16.65 -0.10
N PHE A 102 -10.56 -16.20 -1.33
CA PHE A 102 -9.51 -15.99 -2.33
C PHE A 102 -8.69 -14.72 -2.07
N PRO A 103 -7.36 -14.81 -1.93
CA PRO A 103 -6.50 -13.64 -1.89
C PRO A 103 -6.39 -12.96 -3.26
N HIS A 104 -6.39 -11.63 -3.23
CA HIS A 104 -6.13 -10.72 -4.33
C HIS A 104 -5.11 -9.67 -3.88
N PHE A 105 -3.94 -9.63 -4.51
CA PHE A 105 -2.88 -8.67 -4.19
C PHE A 105 -2.64 -7.69 -5.33
N TYR A 106 -2.73 -6.41 -5.00
CA TYR A 106 -2.51 -5.29 -5.91
C TYR A 106 -1.33 -4.45 -5.43
N LYS A 107 -0.65 -3.76 -6.34
CA LYS A 107 0.45 -2.85 -5.98
C LYS A 107 0.50 -1.62 -6.87
N LYS A 108 0.76 -0.45 -6.27
CA LYS A 108 0.94 0.84 -6.97
C LYS A 108 1.64 1.84 -6.07
N GLY A 109 2.60 2.58 -6.62
CA GLY A 109 3.41 3.53 -5.86
C GLY A 109 4.15 2.87 -4.70
N SER A 110 3.80 3.23 -3.47
CA SER A 110 4.37 2.67 -2.24
C SER A 110 3.40 1.77 -1.45
N LEU A 111 2.33 1.29 -2.08
CA LEU A 111 1.31 0.46 -1.47
C LEU A 111 1.21 -0.94 -2.06
N ILE A 112 1.09 -1.95 -1.19
CA ILE A 112 0.42 -3.21 -1.53
C ILE A 112 -0.96 -3.20 -0.87
N VAL A 113 -1.97 -3.63 -1.60
CA VAL A 113 -3.33 -3.82 -1.09
C VAL A 113 -3.69 -5.30 -1.22
N GLN A 114 -4.20 -5.88 -0.14
CA GLN A 114 -4.73 -7.24 -0.12
C GLN A 114 -6.23 -7.22 0.18
N TYR A 115 -6.99 -7.84 -0.72
CA TYR A 115 -8.37 -8.20 -0.46
C TYR A 115 -8.48 -9.74 -0.39
N VAL A 116 -9.20 -10.26 0.60
CA VAL A 116 -9.49 -11.70 0.71
C VAL A 116 -11.01 -11.86 0.66
N GLY A 117 -11.53 -12.31 -0.48
CA GLY A 117 -12.97 -12.40 -0.70
C GLY A 117 -13.34 -12.54 -2.17
N GLU A 118 -14.64 -12.48 -2.45
CA GLU A 118 -15.24 -12.79 -3.76
C GLU A 118 -16.12 -11.66 -4.29
N ASP A 119 -16.18 -10.50 -3.61
CA ASP A 119 -17.00 -9.37 -4.06
C ASP A 119 -16.43 -8.80 -5.37
N GLU A 120 -17.10 -9.12 -6.47
CA GLU A 120 -16.70 -8.72 -7.83
C GLU A 120 -16.60 -7.20 -7.99
N LYS A 121 -17.42 -6.43 -7.27
CA LYS A 121 -17.35 -4.96 -7.33
C LYS A 121 -16.06 -4.46 -6.69
N ILE A 122 -15.69 -5.01 -5.53
CA ILE A 122 -14.41 -4.67 -4.88
C ILE A 122 -13.23 -5.07 -5.76
N ILE A 123 -13.24 -6.29 -6.32
CA ILE A 123 -12.17 -6.79 -7.19
C ILE A 123 -12.03 -5.90 -8.44
N SER A 124 -13.15 -5.58 -9.10
CA SER A 124 -13.16 -4.70 -10.28
C SER A 124 -12.67 -3.29 -9.95
N ASP A 125 -13.14 -2.70 -8.84
CA ASP A 125 -12.74 -1.34 -8.46
C ASP A 125 -11.26 -1.27 -8.05
N LEU A 126 -10.74 -2.29 -7.34
CA LEU A 126 -9.32 -2.38 -7.03
C LEU A 126 -8.49 -2.58 -8.30
N THR A 127 -8.98 -3.37 -9.26
CA THR A 127 -8.33 -3.54 -10.57
C THR A 127 -8.28 -2.22 -11.35
N ASP A 128 -9.36 -1.44 -11.35
CA ASP A 128 -9.38 -0.11 -11.98
C ASP A 128 -8.37 0.87 -11.34
N ILE A 129 -8.21 0.79 -10.01
CA ILE A 129 -7.33 1.70 -9.26
C ILE A 129 -5.86 1.32 -9.40
N PHE A 130 -5.54 0.02 -9.28
CA PHE A 130 -4.17 -0.48 -9.19
C PHE A 130 -3.63 -1.09 -10.50
N GLY A 131 -4.52 -1.49 -11.41
CA GLY A 131 -4.21 -2.42 -12.49
C GLY A 131 -4.43 -3.88 -12.07
N GLU A 132 -4.01 -4.82 -12.90
CA GLU A 132 -4.12 -6.25 -12.63
C GLU A 132 -3.45 -6.64 -11.30
N GLN A 133 -4.06 -7.60 -10.59
CA GLN A 133 -3.43 -8.21 -9.43
C GLN A 133 -2.08 -8.84 -9.83
N PHE A 134 -1.06 -8.72 -8.97
CA PHE A 134 0.24 -9.33 -9.22
C PHE A 134 0.37 -10.73 -8.57
N ALA A 135 -0.51 -11.04 -7.62
CA ALA A 135 -0.60 -12.34 -6.97
C ALA A 135 -2.03 -12.59 -6.47
N GLY A 136 -2.44 -13.86 -6.43
CA GLY A 136 -3.78 -14.25 -6.01
C GLY A 136 -4.46 -15.17 -7.02
N TYR A 137 -5.72 -15.52 -6.74
CA TYR A 137 -6.53 -16.29 -7.67
C TYR A 137 -7.11 -15.37 -8.75
N THR A 138 -6.87 -15.70 -10.00
CA THR A 138 -7.61 -15.11 -11.13
C THR A 138 -8.93 -15.84 -11.24
N GLN A 139 -10.05 -15.11 -11.24
CA GLN A 139 -11.33 -15.67 -11.68
C GLN A 139 -11.34 -15.78 -13.21
#